data_AF-Q8WMU9-F1
#
_entry.id   AF-Q8WMU9-F1
#
_cell.length_a   1.000
_cell.length_b   1.000
_cell.length_c   1.000
_cell.angle_alpha   90.00
_cell.angle_beta   90.00
_cell.angle_gamma   90.00
#
_symmetry.space_group_name_H-M   'P 1'
#
loop_
_entity.id
_entity.type
_entity.pdbx_description
1 polymer ?
#
loop_
_entity_poly.entity_id
_entity_poly.type
_entity_poly.pdbx_seq_one_letter_code
_entity_poly.pdbx_strand_id
1 'polypeptide(L)'
;MDPLGPAKRQCPWRPCLAGLLLQLLVAVCLFSYQRVSQDGPVGSPRPGSTALESVTSAPSGSTGTMSTNGSRCQATSGSPAHPPLLILLWTWPFNHPVSLSRCSEMVPGAADCHLTANRSVYPRADGVIVHHRDVMYSPTTKLPPSPRPPGQRWVWLNMESPTNSWHLKAMDGHFNLTMS
;
A
#
# COMPACT_ATOMS: atom_id res chain seq x y z
N MET A 1 2.32 -38.92 69.04
CA MET A 1 1.42 -38.57 67.92
C MET A 1 1.75 -37.15 67.48
N ASP A 2 1.58 -36.88 66.20
CA ASP A 2 2.65 -36.29 65.39
C ASP A 2 2.60 -34.75 65.25
N PRO A 3 3.74 -34.10 64.95
CA PRO A 3 3.77 -32.67 64.68
C PRO A 3 3.22 -32.36 63.28
N LEU A 4 2.27 -31.43 63.20
CA LEU A 4 1.71 -30.94 61.93
C LEU A 4 2.75 -30.11 61.16
N GLY A 5 3.21 -30.65 60.03
CA GLY A 5 4.15 -29.97 59.13
C GLY A 5 3.53 -28.79 58.37
N PRO A 6 4.33 -27.81 57.91
CA PRO A 6 3.82 -26.60 57.28
C PRO A 6 3.34 -26.85 55.85
N ALA A 7 2.06 -26.53 55.57
CA ALA A 7 1.49 -26.60 54.24
C ALA A 7 2.15 -25.58 53.29
N LYS A 8 2.97 -26.05 52.35
CA LYS A 8 3.52 -25.21 51.26
C LYS A 8 2.39 -24.70 50.37
N ARG A 9 1.99 -23.43 50.55
CA ARG A 9 1.13 -22.72 49.59
C ARG A 9 1.89 -22.56 48.27
N GLN A 10 1.55 -23.37 47.28
CA GLN A 10 2.07 -23.20 45.92
C GLN A 10 1.40 -21.96 45.30
N CYS A 11 2.16 -20.89 45.06
CA CYS A 11 1.63 -19.68 44.44
C CYS A 11 1.23 -19.97 42.97
N PRO A 12 -0.05 -19.81 42.58
CA PRO A 12 -0.54 -20.13 41.23
C PRO A 12 -0.03 -19.17 40.13
N TRP A 13 0.78 -18.17 40.50
CA TRP A 13 1.31 -17.16 39.58
C TRP A 13 2.31 -17.73 38.56
N ARG A 14 3.07 -18.78 38.91
CA ARG A 14 4.06 -19.38 37.99
C ARG A 14 3.41 -19.98 36.72
N PRO A 15 2.38 -20.84 36.80
CA PRO A 15 1.69 -21.32 35.59
C PRO A 15 0.97 -20.20 34.83
N CYS A 16 0.41 -19.18 35.51
CA CYS A 16 -0.20 -18.02 34.82
C CYS A 16 0.84 -17.21 34.02
N LEU A 17 2.01 -16.93 34.58
CA LEU A 17 3.09 -16.23 33.89
C LEU A 17 3.64 -17.03 32.71
N ALA A 18 3.77 -18.36 32.86
CA ALA A 18 4.16 -19.25 31.77
C ALA A 18 3.12 -19.26 30.63
N GLY A 19 1.83 -19.28 30.96
CA GLY A 19 0.74 -19.18 29.98
C GLY A 19 0.73 -17.86 29.22
N LEU A 20 0.91 -16.73 29.92
CA LEU A 20 1.03 -15.40 29.31
C LEU A 20 2.25 -15.28 28.39
N LEU A 21 3.40 -15.81 28.81
CA LEU A 21 4.61 -15.81 27.99
C LEU A 21 4.44 -16.65 26.73
N LEU A 22 3.82 -17.84 26.84
CA LEU A 22 3.53 -18.71 25.69
C LEU A 22 2.53 -18.04 24.71
N GLN A 23 1.48 -17.41 25.23
CA GLN A 23 0.52 -16.65 24.43
C GLN A 23 1.20 -15.52 23.65
N LEU A 24 2.07 -14.75 24.31
CA LEU A 24 2.85 -13.68 23.67
C LEU A 24 3.76 -14.24 22.57
N LEU A 25 4.48 -15.33 22.85
CA LEU A 25 5.44 -15.93 21.94
C LEU A 25 4.75 -16.50 20.68
N VAL A 26 3.61 -17.19 20.85
CA VAL A 26 2.77 -17.65 19.73
C VAL A 26 2.25 -16.47 18.91
N ALA A 27 1.79 -15.39 19.54
CA ALA A 27 1.34 -14.20 18.83
C ALA A 27 2.47 -13.57 18.01
N VAL A 28 3.66 -13.38 18.59
CA VAL A 28 4.84 -12.86 17.87
C VAL A 28 5.21 -13.77 16.69
N CYS A 29 5.26 -15.09 16.88
CA CYS A 29 5.55 -16.03 15.80
C CYS A 29 4.51 -15.94 14.65
N LEU A 30 3.22 -15.81 14.96
CA LEU A 30 2.17 -15.62 13.95
C LEU A 30 2.32 -14.30 13.20
N PHE A 31 2.60 -13.18 13.90
CA PHE A 31 2.86 -11.90 13.25
C PHE A 31 4.11 -11.95 12.36
N SER A 32 5.20 -12.58 12.81
CA SER A 32 6.41 -12.79 11.99
C SER A 32 6.15 -13.68 10.77
N TYR A 33 5.39 -14.77 10.93
CA TYR A 33 5.00 -15.64 9.82
C TYR A 33 4.15 -14.89 8.79
N GLN A 34 3.21 -14.07 9.25
CA GLN A 34 2.32 -13.31 8.38
C GLN A 34 3.02 -12.15 7.67
N ARG A 35 4.16 -11.68 8.19
CA ARG A 35 5.09 -10.78 7.48
C ARG A 35 5.90 -11.53 6.42
N VAL A 36 6.64 -12.58 6.79
CA VAL A 36 7.51 -13.30 5.84
C VAL A 36 6.74 -13.97 4.70
N SER A 37 5.47 -14.36 4.92
CA SER A 37 4.58 -14.87 3.87
C SER A 37 4.15 -13.79 2.85
N GLN A 38 4.20 -12.50 3.21
CA GLN A 38 4.02 -11.39 2.28
C GLN A 38 5.31 -11.02 1.54
N ASP A 39 6.47 -11.32 2.13
CA ASP A 39 7.81 -11.15 1.52
C ASP A 39 8.18 -12.30 0.54
N GLY A 40 7.19 -13.04 0.03
CA GLY A 40 7.39 -14.09 -0.97
C GLY A 40 8.07 -13.55 -2.24
N PRO A 41 8.97 -14.33 -2.87
CA PRO A 41 9.88 -13.80 -3.90
C PRO A 41 9.15 -13.52 -5.22
N VAL A 42 8.59 -12.32 -5.36
CA VAL A 42 8.22 -11.77 -6.67
C VAL A 42 9.52 -11.51 -7.43
N GLY A 43 9.75 -12.38 -8.42
CA GLY A 43 11.01 -12.45 -9.16
C GLY A 43 11.41 -11.15 -9.84
N SER A 44 12.72 -10.91 -9.87
CA SER A 44 13.36 -9.85 -10.64
C SER A 44 12.96 -9.94 -12.12
N PRO A 45 12.49 -8.85 -12.76
CA PRO A 45 12.36 -8.79 -14.21
C PRO A 45 13.77 -8.70 -14.82
N ARG A 46 14.30 -9.83 -15.30
CA ARG A 46 15.53 -9.83 -16.09
C ARG A 46 15.20 -9.44 -17.54
N PRO A 47 15.86 -8.44 -18.14
CA PRO A 47 15.56 -8.00 -19.49
C PRO A 47 16.18 -8.95 -20.54
N GLY A 48 15.48 -9.13 -21.66
CA GLY A 48 16.00 -9.76 -22.87
C GLY A 48 15.37 -11.11 -23.21
N SER A 49 14.58 -11.13 -24.27
CA SER A 49 14.34 -12.34 -25.08
C SER A 49 14.22 -11.94 -26.54
N THR A 50 15.37 -11.79 -27.19
CA THR A 50 15.47 -11.64 -28.66
C THR A 50 15.36 -13.00 -29.34
N ALA A 51 14.59 -13.02 -30.42
CA ALA A 51 14.64 -13.95 -31.57
C ALA A 51 14.42 -15.47 -31.35
N LEU A 52 13.44 -16.00 -32.08
CA LEU A 52 13.75 -17.03 -33.08
C LEU A 52 12.97 -16.74 -34.37
N GLU A 53 13.57 -17.08 -35.50
CA GLU A 53 13.18 -16.69 -36.86
C GLU A 53 12.13 -17.62 -37.51
N SER A 54 11.52 -17.14 -38.60
CA SER A 54 11.02 -18.00 -39.68
C SER A 54 11.07 -17.25 -41.03
N VAL A 55 11.73 -17.85 -42.04
CA VAL A 55 11.84 -17.38 -43.44
C VAL A 55 10.52 -17.59 -44.22
N THR A 56 10.28 -17.08 -45.45
CA THR A 56 11.10 -16.54 -46.60
C THR A 56 10.22 -15.53 -47.39
N SER A 57 10.57 -14.79 -48.47
CA SER A 57 11.76 -14.68 -49.36
C SER A 57 11.67 -13.45 -50.31
N ALA A 58 12.83 -12.80 -50.58
CA ALA A 58 13.21 -12.13 -51.86
C ALA A 58 12.44 -10.83 -52.32
N PRO A 59 12.89 -10.11 -53.40
CA PRO A 59 14.04 -9.19 -53.34
C PRO A 59 13.89 -7.83 -54.10
N SER A 60 14.91 -6.96 -53.96
CA SER A 60 15.41 -5.90 -54.89
C SER A 60 15.37 -4.45 -54.38
N GLY A 61 16.43 -3.65 -54.59
CA GLY A 61 16.38 -2.19 -54.36
C GLY A 61 17.66 -1.42 -53.95
N SER A 62 18.76 -1.57 -54.69
CA SER A 62 19.86 -0.59 -54.93
C SER A 62 20.16 0.62 -54.00
N THR A 63 21.39 0.63 -53.44
CA THR A 63 22.38 1.75 -53.32
C THR A 63 21.95 3.19 -52.95
N GLY A 64 22.60 3.79 -51.93
CA GLY A 64 22.67 5.28 -51.80
C GLY A 64 23.25 5.89 -50.51
N THR A 65 24.58 5.97 -50.41
CA THR A 65 25.42 7.07 -49.89
C THR A 65 25.10 7.88 -48.60
N MET A 66 26.12 7.96 -47.73
CA MET A 66 26.46 8.92 -46.64
C MET A 66 25.53 10.12 -46.30
N SER A 67 25.38 10.39 -45.00
CA SER A 67 25.49 11.76 -44.45
C SER A 67 25.99 11.78 -43.00
N THR A 68 26.55 12.92 -42.57
CA THR A 68 27.46 13.09 -41.41
C THR A 68 26.86 13.86 -40.22
N ASN A 69 27.54 13.77 -39.08
CA ASN A 69 27.57 14.72 -37.97
C ASN A 69 26.27 15.16 -37.27
N GLY A 70 26.08 14.60 -36.07
CA GLY A 70 26.38 15.38 -34.86
C GLY A 70 25.39 16.46 -34.41
N SER A 71 24.47 16.08 -33.52
CA SER A 71 23.90 17.00 -32.50
C SER A 71 23.25 16.21 -31.36
N ARG A 72 24.09 15.51 -30.57
CA ARG A 72 23.67 14.80 -29.35
C ARG A 72 23.47 15.79 -28.20
N CYS A 73 22.32 16.45 -28.16
CA CYS A 73 21.89 17.19 -26.97
C CYS A 73 21.35 16.20 -25.91
N GLN A 74 22.26 15.55 -25.19
CA GLN A 74 21.89 14.87 -23.93
C GLN A 74 21.60 15.93 -22.85
N ALA A 75 20.32 16.24 -22.65
CA ALA A 75 19.87 16.89 -21.43
C ALA A 75 19.86 15.88 -20.28
N THR A 76 21.02 15.68 -19.63
CA THR A 76 21.11 14.87 -18.40
C THR A 76 20.78 15.73 -17.20
N SER A 77 19.52 15.71 -16.76
CA SER A 77 19.11 16.10 -15.41
C SER A 77 18.01 15.18 -14.88
N GLY A 78 18.19 13.87 -15.11
CA GLY A 78 17.42 12.84 -14.42
C GLY A 78 17.76 12.86 -12.93
N SER A 79 17.04 13.68 -12.16
CA SER A 79 16.77 13.39 -10.75
C SER A 79 16.34 11.92 -10.66
N PRO A 80 16.81 11.13 -9.67
CA PRO A 80 16.40 9.74 -9.55
C PRO A 80 14.88 9.69 -9.53
N ALA A 81 14.30 9.12 -10.60
CA ALA A 81 12.87 9.09 -10.81
C ALA A 81 12.27 8.18 -9.74
N HIS A 82 11.86 8.78 -8.62
CA HIS A 82 11.10 8.10 -7.59
C HIS A 82 9.90 7.44 -8.27
N PRO A 83 9.61 6.15 -7.99
CA PRO A 83 8.43 5.49 -8.53
C PRO A 83 7.17 6.34 -8.28
N PRO A 84 6.26 6.47 -9.27
CA PRO A 84 5.06 7.27 -9.09
C PRO A 84 4.23 6.71 -7.95
N LEU A 85 3.76 7.58 -7.05
CA LEU A 85 3.04 7.19 -5.84
C LEU A 85 1.77 6.41 -6.19
N LEU A 86 1.57 5.27 -5.54
CA LEU A 86 0.36 4.46 -5.69
C LEU A 86 -0.68 4.88 -4.66
N ILE A 87 -1.72 5.56 -5.12
CA ILE A 87 -2.80 6.08 -4.27
C ILE A 87 -4.06 5.24 -4.49
N LEU A 88 -4.57 4.62 -3.42
CA LEU A 88 -5.80 3.84 -3.42
C LEU A 88 -6.98 4.69 -2.93
N LEU A 89 -7.98 4.89 -3.79
CA LEU A 89 -9.30 5.36 -3.39
C LEU A 89 -10.08 4.18 -2.78
N TRP A 90 -10.22 4.16 -1.46
CA TRP A 90 -10.83 3.04 -0.73
C TRP A 90 -12.35 3.01 -0.87
N THR A 91 -12.97 4.18 -0.93
CA THR A 91 -14.41 4.41 -1.11
C THR A 91 -14.62 5.48 -2.17
N TRP A 92 -15.45 5.16 -3.16
CA TRP A 92 -15.97 6.16 -4.08
C TRP A 92 -16.76 7.22 -3.32
N PRO A 93 -16.47 8.54 -3.46
CA PRO A 93 -17.23 9.58 -2.79
C PRO A 93 -18.72 9.47 -3.12
N PHE A 94 -19.57 9.43 -2.10
CA PHE A 94 -21.02 9.25 -2.22
C PHE A 94 -21.43 7.94 -2.91
N ASN A 95 -20.53 6.94 -2.96
CA ASN A 95 -20.64 5.70 -3.73
C ASN A 95 -20.69 5.91 -5.27
N HIS A 96 -20.31 7.08 -5.77
CA HIS A 96 -20.28 7.38 -7.20
C HIS A 96 -18.86 7.29 -7.78
N PRO A 97 -18.63 6.45 -8.81
CA PRO A 97 -17.34 6.40 -9.49
C PRO A 97 -16.93 7.75 -10.08
N VAL A 98 -15.67 8.14 -9.83
CA VAL A 98 -15.05 9.34 -10.40
C VAL A 98 -13.94 8.93 -11.38
N SER A 99 -13.65 9.77 -12.37
CA SER A 99 -12.54 9.56 -13.29
C SER A 99 -11.21 9.57 -12.53
N LEU A 100 -10.48 8.45 -12.56
CA LEU A 100 -9.14 8.36 -11.97
C LEU A 100 -8.11 8.58 -13.08
N SER A 101 -7.49 9.75 -13.06
CA SER A 101 -6.37 10.14 -13.93
C SER A 101 -5.08 10.27 -13.11
N ARG A 102 -3.96 10.57 -13.78
CA ARG A 102 -2.70 10.85 -13.07
C ARG A 102 -2.77 12.18 -12.31
N CYS A 103 -2.05 12.28 -11.19
CA CYS A 103 -1.93 13.54 -10.45
C CYS A 103 -1.41 14.69 -11.32
N SER A 104 -0.46 14.40 -12.22
CA SER A 104 0.12 15.35 -13.17
C SER A 104 -0.87 15.86 -14.24
N GLU A 105 -1.87 15.04 -14.59
CA GLU A 105 -2.95 15.38 -15.52
C GLU A 105 -4.04 16.22 -14.83
N MET A 106 -4.26 16.01 -13.52
CA MET A 106 -5.23 16.75 -12.71
C MET A 106 -4.72 18.11 -12.23
N VAL A 107 -3.43 18.20 -11.85
CA VAL A 107 -2.82 19.38 -11.24
C VAL A 107 -1.50 19.69 -11.95
N PRO A 108 -1.46 20.74 -12.80
CA PRO A 108 -0.23 21.13 -13.49
C PRO A 108 0.92 21.40 -12.52
N GLY A 109 2.04 20.71 -12.73
CA GLY A 109 3.24 20.83 -11.87
C GLY A 109 3.23 19.91 -10.63
N ALA A 110 2.19 19.13 -10.38
CA ALA A 110 2.23 18.07 -9.37
C ALA A 110 3.15 16.91 -9.80
N ALA A 111 3.76 16.25 -8.82
CA ALA A 111 4.50 15.01 -9.04
C ALA A 111 3.55 13.90 -9.55
N ASP A 112 4.05 13.02 -10.41
CA ASP A 112 3.20 12.01 -11.03
C ASP A 112 2.77 10.90 -10.05
N CYS A 113 1.55 10.41 -10.21
CA CYS A 113 0.97 9.39 -9.35
C CYS A 113 0.03 8.46 -10.12
N HIS A 114 -0.16 7.25 -9.61
CA HIS A 114 -1.16 6.31 -10.09
C HIS A 114 -2.29 6.23 -9.07
N LEU A 115 -3.45 6.78 -9.44
CA LEU A 115 -4.68 6.70 -8.65
C LEU A 115 -5.52 5.50 -9.09
N THR A 116 -5.97 4.67 -8.16
CA THR A 116 -6.78 3.47 -8.46
C THR A 116 -7.82 3.20 -7.37
N ALA A 117 -8.93 2.53 -7.70
CA ALA A 117 -9.92 2.05 -6.73
C ALA A 117 -9.81 0.52 -6.47
N ASN A 118 -8.80 -0.15 -7.02
CA ASN A 118 -8.64 -1.59 -6.87
C ASN A 118 -8.11 -1.95 -5.46
N ARG A 119 -9.00 -2.36 -4.56
CA ARG A 119 -8.66 -2.69 -3.16
C ARG A 119 -7.58 -3.76 -2.99
N SER A 120 -7.32 -4.62 -3.98
CA SER A 120 -6.21 -5.60 -3.91
C SER A 120 -4.83 -4.95 -3.82
N VAL A 121 -4.68 -3.68 -4.21
CA VAL A 121 -3.39 -2.97 -4.09
C VAL A 121 -3.13 -2.44 -2.69
N TYR A 122 -4.10 -2.52 -1.77
CA TYR A 122 -4.00 -1.97 -0.41
C TYR A 122 -2.70 -2.32 0.34
N PRO A 123 -2.14 -3.54 0.30
CA PRO A 123 -0.88 -3.87 0.98
C PRO A 123 0.35 -3.11 0.43
N ARG A 124 0.26 -2.55 -0.78
CA ARG A 124 1.36 -1.89 -1.51
C ARG A 124 1.09 -0.41 -1.83
N ALA A 125 -0.07 0.14 -1.43
CA ALA A 125 -0.40 1.54 -1.67
C ALA A 125 0.36 2.46 -0.72
N ASP A 126 0.96 3.53 -1.23
CA ASP A 126 1.64 4.56 -0.43
C ASP A 126 0.61 5.44 0.31
N GLY A 127 -0.52 5.70 -0.34
CA GLY A 127 -1.62 6.51 0.18
C GLY A 127 -2.96 5.80 0.04
N VAL A 128 -3.85 5.98 1.03
CA VAL A 128 -5.23 5.47 0.98
C VAL A 128 -6.20 6.59 1.30
N ILE A 129 -7.03 6.97 0.33
CA ILE A 129 -8.07 8.01 0.48
C ILE A 129 -9.37 7.35 0.89
N VAL A 130 -9.98 7.81 1.98
CA VAL A 130 -11.28 7.33 2.49
C VAL A 130 -12.23 8.51 2.62
N HIS A 131 -13.42 8.40 2.02
CA HIS A 131 -14.46 9.41 2.08
C HIS A 131 -15.27 9.28 3.37
N HIS A 132 -15.44 10.40 4.08
CA HIS A 132 -16.08 10.49 5.38
C HIS A 132 -17.45 9.81 5.43
N ARG A 133 -18.38 10.31 4.62
CA ARG A 133 -19.80 9.92 4.67
C ARG A 133 -20.05 8.45 4.34
N ASP A 134 -19.17 7.84 3.56
CA ASP A 134 -19.28 6.43 3.19
C ASP A 134 -18.86 5.50 4.32
N VAL A 135 -18.00 5.95 5.25
CA VAL A 135 -17.51 5.15 6.40
C VAL A 135 -18.06 5.58 7.76
N MET A 136 -18.55 6.81 7.94
CA MET A 136 -18.86 7.40 9.26
C MET A 136 -19.85 6.61 10.13
N TYR A 137 -20.82 5.92 9.50
CA TYR A 137 -21.80 5.09 10.22
C TYR A 137 -21.28 3.72 10.65
N SER A 138 -20.13 3.28 10.14
CA SER A 138 -19.64 1.90 10.33
C SER A 138 -18.11 1.81 10.18
N PRO A 139 -17.30 2.63 10.89
CA PRO A 139 -15.85 2.70 10.67
C PRO A 139 -15.16 1.35 10.85
N THR A 140 -15.56 0.58 11.87
CA THR A 140 -14.98 -0.75 12.18
C THR A 140 -15.12 -1.79 11.07
N THR A 141 -16.10 -1.66 10.18
CA THR A 141 -16.33 -2.60 9.06
C THR A 141 -16.04 -2.00 7.70
N LYS A 142 -16.06 -0.67 7.57
CA LYS A 142 -15.88 0.03 6.28
C LYS A 142 -14.52 0.69 6.09
N LEU A 143 -13.72 0.93 7.15
CA LEU A 143 -12.33 1.36 7.00
C LEU A 143 -11.46 0.23 6.39
N PRO A 144 -10.29 0.56 5.82
CA PRO A 144 -9.32 -0.46 5.42
C PRO A 144 -8.86 -1.31 6.62
N PRO A 145 -8.40 -2.55 6.40
CA PRO A 145 -8.01 -3.44 7.50
C PRO A 145 -6.77 -2.92 8.23
N SER A 146 -6.82 -2.99 9.56
CA SER A 146 -5.70 -2.69 10.45
C SER A 146 -4.98 -3.97 10.91
N PRO A 147 -3.67 -3.95 11.17
CA PRO A 147 -2.77 -2.79 11.17
C PRO A 147 -2.39 -2.33 9.75
N ARG A 148 -2.08 -1.04 9.61
CA ARG A 148 -1.60 -0.45 8.34
C ARG A 148 -0.23 -1.02 7.93
N PRO A 149 0.02 -1.21 6.63
CA PRO A 149 1.38 -1.39 6.11
C PRO A 149 2.32 -0.26 6.57
N PRO A 150 3.60 -0.54 6.91
CA PRO A 150 4.55 0.51 7.27
C PRO A 150 4.71 1.54 6.15
N GLY A 151 4.80 2.82 6.51
CA GLY A 151 4.94 3.92 5.54
C GLY A 151 3.64 4.39 4.87
N GLN A 152 2.62 3.52 4.77
CA GLN A 152 1.33 3.88 4.19
C GLN A 152 0.62 4.98 5.01
N ARG A 153 0.15 6.01 4.32
CA ARG A 153 -0.62 7.12 4.91
C ARG A 153 -2.09 7.03 4.56
N TRP A 154 -2.97 7.19 5.54
CA TRP A 154 -4.40 7.32 5.29
C TRP A 154 -4.82 8.80 5.26
N VAL A 155 -5.57 9.17 4.23
CA VAL A 155 -6.13 10.49 3.99
C VAL A 155 -7.63 10.44 4.23
N TRP A 156 -8.12 11.27 5.16
CA TRP A 156 -9.54 11.49 5.39
C TRP A 156 -10.03 12.55 4.40
N LEU A 157 -10.96 12.18 3.51
CA LEU A 157 -11.61 13.09 2.56
C LEU A 157 -13.02 13.44 3.07
N ASN A 158 -13.31 14.73 3.24
CA ASN A 158 -14.62 15.22 3.67
C ASN A 158 -15.13 16.29 2.70
N MET A 159 -16.05 15.94 1.81
CA MET A 159 -16.62 16.85 0.80
C MET A 159 -17.91 17.54 1.30
N GLU A 160 -18.32 17.24 2.52
CA GLU A 160 -19.51 17.75 3.17
C GLU A 160 -19.30 19.12 3.84
N SER A 161 -20.36 19.92 3.91
CA SER A 161 -20.38 21.12 4.75
C SER A 161 -20.27 20.75 6.25
N PRO A 162 -19.81 21.68 7.12
CA PRO A 162 -19.68 21.41 8.55
C PRO A 162 -20.97 20.88 9.20
N THR A 163 -22.13 21.42 8.80
CA THR A 163 -23.45 21.00 9.29
C THR A 163 -23.87 19.60 8.85
N ASN A 164 -23.26 19.05 7.80
CA ASN A 164 -23.54 17.73 7.23
C ASN A 164 -22.41 16.70 7.48
N SER A 165 -21.34 17.10 8.17
CA SER A 165 -20.21 16.24 8.55
C SER A 165 -20.48 15.62 9.92
N TRP A 166 -21.37 14.63 9.99
CA TRP A 166 -21.80 14.02 11.26
C TRP A 166 -20.83 12.93 11.73
N HIS A 167 -20.98 12.46 12.98
CA HIS A 167 -20.18 11.33 13.50
C HIS A 167 -18.64 11.54 13.47
N LEU A 168 -18.13 12.78 13.41
CA LEU A 168 -16.69 13.10 13.31
C LEU A 168 -15.79 12.31 14.27
N LYS A 169 -16.20 12.19 15.54
CA LYS A 169 -15.46 11.46 16.59
C LYS A 169 -15.20 9.98 16.25
N ALA A 170 -15.99 9.40 15.35
CA ALA A 170 -15.81 8.03 14.89
C ALA A 170 -14.60 7.87 13.94
N MET A 171 -14.02 8.97 13.46
CA MET A 171 -12.82 9.01 12.60
C MET A 171 -11.53 9.27 13.40
N ASP A 172 -11.62 9.59 14.69
CA ASP A 172 -10.49 10.01 15.53
C ASP A 172 -9.40 8.92 15.58
N GLY A 173 -8.13 9.32 15.39
CA GLY A 173 -6.97 8.44 15.46
C GLY A 173 -6.76 7.50 14.25
N HIS A 174 -7.70 7.40 13.31
CA HIS A 174 -7.57 6.51 12.15
C HIS A 174 -6.68 7.09 11.03
N PHE A 175 -6.62 8.41 10.87
CA PHE A 175 -6.03 9.07 9.71
C PHE A 175 -4.71 9.79 10.01
N ASN A 176 -3.88 9.99 8.98
CA ASN A 176 -2.64 10.76 9.07
C ASN A 176 -2.76 12.17 8.45
N LEU A 177 -3.65 12.30 7.47
CA LEU A 177 -3.79 13.47 6.60
C LEU A 177 -5.29 13.74 6.36
N THR A 178 -5.61 14.95 5.95
CA THR A 178 -6.98 15.40 5.67
C THR A 178 -7.05 16.09 4.32
N MET A 179 -8.19 15.98 3.64
CA MET A 179 -8.50 16.61 2.36
C MET A 179 -9.99 17.02 2.34
N SER A 180 -10.32 18.14 1.70
CA SER A 180 -11.66 18.73 1.66
C SER A 180 -11.92 19.37 0.30
#